data_AF-A0A8T6YKV7-F1
#
_entry.id   AF-A0A8T6YKV7-F1
#
_cell.length_a   1.000
_cell.length_b   1.000
_cell.length_c   1.000
_cell.angle_alpha   90.00
_cell.angle_beta   90.00
_cell.angle_gamma   90.00
#
_symmetry.space_group_name_H-M   'P 1'
#
loop_
_entity.id
_entity.type
_entity.pdbx_description
1 polymer ?
#
loop_
_entity_poly.entity_id
_entity_poly.type
_entity_poly.pdbx_seq_one_letter_code
_entity_poly.pdbx_strand_id
1 'polypeptide(L)'
;MILLGILAVFLYYESAQNTEKVTVQIPISDVTEIITEKLQIDSEPPLPEPISSSPQCLGSAQCISGKITKITDGDTIKVNDMSIRFTLASAPEINTLEGKVAKDFVASICPVGSSVLVDEDDGQADGSFGRILAVVYCGDINLNEQLLKSGNAKISTLFCSESEFSNEPWAIKVWMFWLVF
;
A
#
# COMPACT_ATOMS: atom_id res chain seq x y z
N MET A 1 -50.42 -2.21 8.13
CA MET A 1 -49.32 -1.40 7.57
C MET A 1 -47.96 -2.10 7.75
N ILE A 2 -47.88 -3.41 7.45
CA ILE A 2 -46.63 -4.19 7.46
C ILE A 2 -46.75 -5.22 6.33
N LEU A 3 -46.42 -4.85 5.09
CA LEU A 3 -46.29 -5.82 3.99
C LEU A 3 -45.49 -5.26 2.79
N LEU A 4 -44.26 -4.77 3.01
CA LEU A 4 -43.36 -4.37 1.90
C LEU A 4 -41.90 -4.87 2.05
N GLY A 5 -41.55 -5.59 3.13
CA GLY A 5 -40.16 -5.96 3.40
C GLY A 5 -39.69 -7.34 2.89
N ILE A 6 -40.59 -8.24 2.48
CA ILE A 6 -40.23 -9.64 2.18
C ILE A 6 -39.89 -9.86 0.69
N LEU A 7 -40.40 -9.01 -0.22
CA LEU A 7 -40.20 -9.23 -1.67
C LEU A 7 -38.80 -8.81 -2.18
N ALA A 8 -38.12 -7.87 -1.50
CA ALA A 8 -36.82 -7.37 -1.95
C ALA A 8 -35.65 -8.31 -1.61
N VAL A 9 -35.79 -9.17 -0.60
CA VAL A 9 -34.74 -10.14 -0.21
C VAL A 9 -34.64 -11.29 -1.21
N PHE A 10 -35.75 -11.66 -1.87
CA PHE A 10 -35.74 -12.75 -2.84
C PHE A 10 -35.08 -12.38 -4.18
N LEU A 11 -35.17 -11.12 -4.63
CA LEU A 11 -34.60 -10.71 -5.92
C LEU A 11 -33.09 -10.45 -5.87
N TYR A 12 -32.50 -10.24 -4.70
CA TYR A 12 -31.04 -10.07 -4.59
C TYR A 12 -30.29 -11.41 -4.49
N TYR A 13 -30.99 -12.50 -4.18
CA TYR A 13 -30.37 -13.80 -3.91
C TYR A 13 -30.06 -14.62 -5.17
N GLU A 14 -30.59 -14.26 -6.34
CA GLU A 14 -30.61 -15.16 -7.50
C GLU A 14 -29.50 -14.95 -8.55
N SER A 15 -28.38 -14.27 -8.22
CA SER A 15 -27.29 -14.06 -9.21
C SER A 15 -26.07 -14.99 -9.06
N ALA A 16 -26.01 -15.88 -8.07
CA ALA A 16 -24.82 -16.67 -7.80
C ALA A 16 -25.12 -18.18 -7.70
N GLN A 17 -25.35 -18.83 -8.84
CA GLN A 17 -25.03 -20.26 -9.07
C GLN A 17 -25.34 -20.67 -10.52
N ASN A 18 -24.35 -20.57 -11.41
CA ASN A 18 -24.31 -21.43 -12.58
C ASN A 18 -22.84 -21.77 -12.90
N THR A 19 -22.39 -22.94 -12.45
CA THR A 19 -21.19 -23.58 -12.98
C THR A 19 -21.58 -24.99 -13.40
N GLU A 20 -21.83 -25.14 -14.70
CA GLU A 20 -22.03 -26.42 -15.35
C GLU A 20 -20.71 -27.19 -15.32
N LYS A 21 -20.72 -28.33 -14.61
CA LYS A 21 -19.53 -29.17 -14.41
C LYS A 21 -19.35 -30.08 -15.62
N VAL A 22 -18.64 -29.60 -16.64
CA VAL A 22 -18.25 -30.42 -17.81
C VAL A 22 -17.23 -31.46 -17.34
N THR A 23 -17.64 -32.73 -17.31
CA THR A 23 -16.76 -33.85 -16.97
C THR A 23 -16.27 -34.49 -18.27
N VAL A 24 -15.01 -34.26 -18.62
CA VAL A 24 -14.36 -34.92 -19.77
C VAL A 24 -13.74 -36.22 -19.27
N GLN A 25 -14.26 -37.36 -19.75
CA GLN A 25 -13.66 -38.67 -19.51
C GLN A 25 -12.72 -39.00 -20.66
N ILE A 26 -11.41 -38.89 -20.43
CA ILE A 26 -10.38 -39.31 -21.38
C ILE A 26 -9.84 -40.68 -20.91
N PRO A 27 -9.77 -41.70 -21.79
CA PRO A 27 -9.24 -43.01 -21.41
C PRO A 27 -7.75 -42.95 -21.06
N ILE A 28 -7.38 -43.68 -20.00
CA ILE A 28 -6.08 -43.64 -19.31
C ILE A 28 -4.90 -44.10 -20.19
N SER A 29 -5.14 -44.73 -21.34
CA SER A 29 -4.10 -45.27 -22.24
C SER A 29 -3.33 -44.22 -23.04
N ASP A 30 -3.87 -43.00 -23.22
CA ASP A 30 -3.21 -41.95 -24.01
C ASP A 30 -2.34 -41.02 -23.15
N VAL A 31 -2.42 -41.16 -21.81
CA VAL A 31 -1.69 -40.31 -20.86
C VAL A 31 -0.23 -40.75 -20.73
N THR A 32 0.10 -42.02 -20.99
CA THR A 32 1.42 -42.58 -20.70
C THR A 32 2.50 -42.29 -21.76
N GLU A 33 2.14 -41.97 -23.00
CA GLU A 33 3.13 -41.63 -24.05
C GLU A 33 3.55 -40.15 -24.01
N ILE A 34 2.70 -39.24 -23.50
CA ILE A 34 3.02 -37.81 -23.40
C ILE A 34 4.05 -37.54 -22.28
N ILE A 35 4.11 -38.43 -21.27
CA ILE A 35 4.94 -38.24 -20.07
C ILE A 35 6.41 -38.61 -20.32
N THR A 36 6.72 -39.42 -21.34
CA THR A 36 8.09 -39.94 -21.53
C THR A 36 8.97 -39.09 -22.47
N GLU A 37 8.39 -38.19 -23.27
CA GLU A 37 9.18 -37.34 -24.18
C GLU A 37 9.62 -35.98 -23.59
N LYS A 38 9.16 -35.60 -22.39
CA LYS A 38 9.46 -34.29 -21.76
C LYS A 38 10.45 -34.31 -20.59
N LEU A 39 11.09 -35.45 -20.31
CA LEU A 39 12.00 -35.63 -19.17
C LEU A 39 13.49 -35.39 -19.48
N GLN A 40 13.82 -34.45 -20.38
CA GLN A 40 15.21 -34.00 -20.58
C GLN A 40 15.27 -32.52 -20.97
N ILE A 41 15.14 -31.62 -19.98
CA ILE A 41 15.80 -30.30 -20.02
C ILE A 41 16.35 -30.03 -18.62
N ASP A 42 17.62 -30.38 -18.45
CA ASP A 42 18.47 -29.82 -17.41
C ASP A 42 18.66 -28.32 -17.69
N SER A 43 17.85 -27.48 -17.06
CA SER A 43 18.21 -26.13 -16.62
C SER A 43 17.01 -25.57 -15.87
N GLU A 44 16.91 -25.89 -14.59
CA GLU A 44 16.07 -25.13 -13.68
C GLU A 44 16.52 -23.66 -13.77
N PRO A 45 15.68 -22.72 -14.25
CA PRO A 45 16.03 -21.31 -14.23
C PRO A 45 16.33 -20.93 -12.78
N PRO A 46 17.36 -20.10 -12.50
CA PRO A 46 17.70 -19.76 -11.14
C PRO A 46 16.44 -19.25 -10.45
N LEU A 47 15.99 -20.01 -9.45
CA LEU A 47 14.90 -19.65 -8.57
C LEU A 47 15.19 -18.22 -8.10
N PRO A 48 14.32 -17.24 -8.37
CA PRO A 48 14.55 -15.88 -7.89
C PRO A 48 14.71 -15.96 -6.38
N GLU A 49 15.92 -15.68 -5.90
CA GLU A 49 16.17 -15.59 -4.47
C GLU A 49 15.12 -14.66 -3.88
N PRO A 50 14.49 -15.01 -2.74
CA PRO A 50 13.56 -14.11 -2.10
C PRO A 50 14.33 -12.82 -1.82
N ILE A 51 13.96 -11.74 -2.52
CA ILE A 51 14.57 -10.43 -2.34
C ILE A 51 14.18 -9.97 -0.94
N SER A 52 14.98 -10.36 0.04
CA SER A 52 15.00 -9.82 1.39
C SER A 52 15.71 -8.47 1.32
N SER A 53 15.24 -7.54 0.49
CA SER A 53 15.71 -6.17 0.50
C SER A 53 14.90 -5.44 1.56
N SER A 54 15.50 -5.23 2.73
CA SER A 54 15.03 -4.19 3.64
C SER A 54 14.90 -2.87 2.85
N PRO A 55 13.91 -2.01 3.14
CA PRO A 55 13.76 -0.75 2.43
C PRO A 55 15.06 0.06 2.49
N GLN A 56 15.43 0.63 1.35
CA GLN A 56 16.57 1.53 1.19
C GLN A 56 16.05 2.85 0.68
N CYS A 57 16.66 3.93 1.14
CA CYS A 57 16.38 5.25 0.59
C CYS A 57 16.81 5.30 -0.88
N LEU A 58 16.05 6.03 -1.68
CA LEU A 58 16.35 6.29 -3.07
C LEU A 58 16.95 7.70 -3.20
N GLY A 59 17.46 8.01 -4.39
CA GLY A 59 17.86 9.38 -4.65
C GLY A 59 19.14 9.85 -3.95
N SER A 60 19.21 11.17 -3.74
CA SER A 60 20.37 11.90 -3.21
C SER A 60 20.08 12.74 -1.97
N ALA A 61 18.80 12.91 -1.63
CA ALA A 61 18.32 13.62 -0.46
C ALA A 61 18.61 12.86 0.84
N GLN A 62 18.16 13.40 1.97
CA GLN A 62 18.50 12.82 3.26
C GLN A 62 17.82 11.48 3.49
N CYS A 63 18.66 10.49 3.80
CA CYS A 63 18.23 9.21 4.31
C CYS A 63 18.43 9.16 5.84
N ILE A 64 17.34 9.17 6.61
CA ILE A 64 17.40 9.28 8.07
C ILE A 64 16.91 7.98 8.71
N SER A 65 17.79 7.32 9.45
CA SER A 65 17.42 6.26 10.39
C SER A 65 17.20 6.86 11.78
N GLY A 66 16.05 6.57 12.41
CA GLY A 66 15.76 7.13 13.72
C GLY A 66 14.61 6.47 14.45
N LYS A 67 14.21 7.06 15.58
CA LYS A 67 13.03 6.62 16.35
C LYS A 67 11.93 7.66 16.29
N ILE A 68 10.69 7.18 16.22
CA ILE A 68 9.52 8.04 16.39
C ILE A 68 9.51 8.59 17.82
N THR A 69 9.67 9.90 17.98
CA THR A 69 9.56 10.57 19.28
C THR A 69 8.15 11.10 19.55
N LYS A 70 7.39 11.37 18.48
CA LYS A 70 6.00 11.86 18.58
C LYS A 70 5.25 11.58 17.27
N ILE A 71 3.96 11.28 17.39
CA ILE A 71 3.02 11.31 16.26
C ILE A 71 2.21 12.60 16.40
N THR A 72 2.42 13.54 15.48
CA THR A 72 1.83 14.88 15.58
C THR A 72 0.41 14.86 15.02
N ASP A 73 0.28 14.40 13.77
CA ASP A 73 -0.97 14.27 13.02
C ASP A 73 -0.98 12.94 12.23
N GLY A 74 -2.04 12.67 11.46
CA GLY A 74 -2.17 11.48 10.62
C GLY A 74 -1.12 11.37 9.51
N ASP A 75 -0.54 12.49 9.06
CA ASP A 75 0.48 12.53 8.01
C ASP A 75 1.81 13.16 8.47
N THR A 76 1.97 13.41 9.77
CA THR A 76 3.12 14.14 10.31
C THR A 76 3.62 13.51 11.61
N ILE A 77 4.87 13.04 11.59
CA ILE A 77 5.56 12.43 12.73
C ILE A 77 6.80 13.24 13.12
N LYS A 78 7.37 12.94 14.28
CA LYS A 78 8.71 13.39 14.67
C LYS A 78 9.67 12.22 14.76
N VAL A 79 10.81 12.35 14.09
CA VAL A 79 11.91 11.38 14.12
C VAL A 79 13.16 12.14 14.57
N ASN A 80 13.74 11.73 15.71
CA ASN A 80 14.87 12.45 16.33
C ASN A 80 14.60 13.98 16.46
N ASP A 81 13.37 14.33 16.87
CA ASP A 81 12.83 15.69 17.00
C ASP A 81 12.65 16.52 15.71
N MET A 82 13.08 16.00 14.56
CA MET A 82 12.80 16.55 13.23
C MET A 82 11.35 16.25 12.84
N SER A 83 10.65 17.24 12.28
CA SER A 83 9.28 17.07 11.81
C SER A 83 9.29 16.50 10.40
N ILE A 84 8.71 15.31 10.24
CA ILE A 84 8.60 14.60 8.97
C ILE A 84 7.13 14.60 8.55
N ARG A 85 6.84 15.16 7.38
CA ARG A 85 5.52 15.12 6.74
C ARG A 85 5.55 14.10 5.61
N PHE A 86 4.53 13.25 5.54
CA PHE A 86 4.44 12.21 4.53
C PHE A 86 4.26 12.86 3.15
N THR A 87 5.21 12.61 2.25
CA THR A 87 5.09 13.06 0.87
C THR A 87 3.95 12.32 0.18
N LEU A 88 3.24 13.05 -0.70
CA LEU A 88 2.07 12.61 -1.46
C LEU A 88 0.86 12.09 -0.65
N ALA A 89 0.93 11.89 0.66
CA ALA A 89 -0.20 11.46 1.50
C ALA A 89 -0.62 12.59 2.45
N SER A 90 -1.84 13.10 2.30
CA SER A 90 -2.39 14.16 3.15
C SER A 90 -3.55 13.64 3.99
N ALA A 91 -3.39 13.64 5.31
CA ALA A 91 -4.45 13.31 6.25
C ALA A 91 -5.37 14.52 6.52
N PRO A 92 -6.61 14.31 6.99
CA PRO A 92 -7.42 15.37 7.56
C PRO A 92 -6.75 16.01 8.78
N GLU A 93 -7.03 17.29 9.03
CA GLU A 93 -6.45 18.06 10.14
C GLU A 93 -6.75 17.43 11.50
N ILE A 94 -5.76 17.42 12.41
CA ILE A 94 -5.86 16.79 13.75
C ILE A 94 -7.04 17.27 14.63
N ASN A 95 -7.59 18.44 14.36
CA ASN A 95 -8.72 18.99 15.12
C ASN A 95 -10.07 18.36 14.70
N THR A 96 -10.10 17.57 13.63
CA THR A 96 -11.24 16.79 13.16
C THR A 96 -11.32 15.41 13.81
N LEU A 97 -12.43 14.69 13.64
CA LEU A 97 -12.54 13.30 14.09
C LEU A 97 -11.66 12.39 13.21
N GLU A 98 -11.70 12.63 11.90
CA GLU A 98 -10.99 11.89 10.88
C GLU A 98 -9.47 12.02 11.04
N GLY A 99 -8.96 13.21 11.40
CA GLY A 99 -7.54 13.42 11.68
C GLY A 99 -7.06 12.65 12.92
N LYS A 100 -7.90 12.54 13.97
CA LYS A 100 -7.60 11.69 15.14
C LYS A 100 -7.56 10.21 14.77
N VAL A 101 -8.51 9.74 13.95
CA VAL A 101 -8.53 8.36 13.45
C VAL A 101 -7.28 8.07 12.61
N ALA A 102 -6.88 8.99 11.72
CA ALA A 102 -5.67 8.85 10.92
C ALA A 102 -4.41 8.78 11.79
N LYS A 103 -4.32 9.63 12.82
CA LYS A 103 -3.23 9.59 13.81
C LYS A 103 -3.17 8.26 14.57
N ASP A 104 -4.31 7.79 15.07
CA ASP A 104 -4.39 6.53 15.80
C ASP A 104 -4.04 5.34 14.90
N PHE A 105 -4.40 5.40 13.61
CA PHE A 105 -4.02 4.42 12.60
C PHE A 105 -2.49 4.37 12.43
N VAL A 106 -1.82 5.52 12.26
CA VAL A 106 -0.34 5.56 12.23
C VAL A 106 0.27 4.99 13.50
N ALA A 107 -0.28 5.34 14.67
CA ALA A 107 0.20 4.83 15.96
C ALA A 107 0.03 3.31 16.12
N SER A 108 -1.00 2.74 15.50
CA SER A 108 -1.27 1.30 15.53
C SER A 108 -0.26 0.49 14.70
N ILE A 109 0.27 1.07 13.62
CA ILE A 109 1.25 0.43 12.74
C ILE A 109 2.67 0.69 13.25
N CYS A 110 2.97 1.95 13.58
CA CYS A 110 4.30 2.38 14.00
C CYS A 110 4.21 3.29 15.24
N PRO A 111 4.15 2.70 16.45
CA PRO A 111 4.01 3.47 17.68
C PRO A 111 5.27 4.30 18.00
N VAL A 112 5.13 5.24 18.93
CA VAL A 112 6.26 6.00 19.48
C VAL A 112 7.31 5.04 20.05
N GLY A 113 8.58 5.28 19.71
CA GLY A 113 9.72 4.44 20.08
C GLY A 113 10.14 3.43 19.00
N SER A 114 9.29 3.20 17.99
CA SER A 114 9.61 2.37 16.82
C SER A 114 10.74 2.98 16.00
N SER A 115 11.59 2.10 15.46
CA SER A 115 12.65 2.50 14.53
C SER A 115 12.07 2.63 13.13
N VAL A 116 12.45 3.71 12.44
CA VAL A 116 11.99 4.03 11.08
C VAL A 116 13.15 4.43 10.19
N LEU A 117 12.97 4.20 8.89
CA LEU A 117 13.78 4.77 7.82
C LEU A 117 12.94 5.86 7.14
N VAL A 118 13.51 7.04 7.01
CA VAL A 118 12.90 8.20 6.35
C VAL A 118 13.69 8.47 5.08
N ASP A 119 13.00 8.40 3.95
CA ASP A 119 13.52 8.67 2.61
C ASP A 119 12.99 10.03 2.15
N GLU A 120 13.81 11.06 2.28
CA GLU A 120 13.45 12.43 1.90
C GLU A 120 13.27 12.54 0.39
N ASP A 121 12.25 13.29 -0.02
CA ASP A 121 11.91 13.52 -1.41
C ASP A 121 12.94 14.44 -2.09
N ASP A 122 13.69 13.89 -3.05
CA ASP A 122 14.69 14.60 -3.84
C ASP A 122 14.16 15.90 -4.46
N GLY A 123 12.92 15.90 -4.95
CA GLY A 123 12.30 17.06 -5.58
C GLY A 123 11.87 18.15 -4.61
N GLN A 124 11.94 17.87 -3.30
CA GLN A 124 11.40 18.73 -2.25
C GLN A 124 12.29 18.73 -0.99
N ALA A 125 13.61 18.60 -1.14
CA ALA A 125 14.57 18.48 -0.03
C ALA A 125 14.66 19.73 0.88
N ASP A 126 14.28 20.91 0.40
CA ASP A 126 14.16 22.11 1.26
C ASP A 126 12.92 22.06 2.17
N GLY A 127 12.02 21.11 1.90
CA GLY A 127 10.79 20.94 2.63
C GLY A 127 9.81 22.10 2.46
N SER A 128 8.70 22.01 3.18
CA SER A 128 7.77 23.13 3.35
C SER A 128 7.78 23.57 4.81
N PHE A 129 8.13 24.83 5.07
CA PHE A 129 8.10 25.45 6.40
C PHE A 129 8.96 24.73 7.46
N GLY A 130 10.16 24.27 7.07
CA GLY A 130 11.10 23.61 7.99
C GLY A 130 10.71 22.19 8.37
N ARG A 131 9.97 21.50 7.50
CA ARG A 131 9.60 20.08 7.64
C ARG A 131 10.18 19.30 6.49
N ILE A 132 10.70 18.12 6.79
CA ILE A 132 11.18 17.16 5.79
C ILE A 132 9.96 16.50 5.14
N LEU A 133 9.90 16.48 3.81
CA LEU A 133 8.90 15.75 3.05
C LEU A 133 9.50 14.40 2.64
N ALA A 134 8.86 13.30 3.04
CA ALA A 134 9.48 11.98 2.90
C ALA A 134 8.49 10.83 2.78
N VAL A 135 8.97 9.70 2.28
CA VAL A 135 8.38 8.38 2.53
C VAL A 135 8.96 7.82 3.82
N VAL A 136 8.10 7.27 4.68
CA VAL A 136 8.53 6.69 5.94
C VAL A 136 8.27 5.19 5.97
N TYR A 137 9.32 4.43 6.24
CA TYR A 137 9.28 2.98 6.41
C TYR A 137 9.40 2.61 7.89
N CYS A 138 8.48 1.78 8.39
CA CYS A 138 8.54 1.18 9.71
C CYS A 138 8.77 -0.33 9.56
N GLY A 139 10.04 -0.75 9.70
CA GLY A 139 10.45 -2.05 9.15
C GLY A 139 10.25 -2.06 7.64
N ASP A 140 9.56 -3.07 7.11
CA ASP A 140 9.27 -3.18 5.68
C ASP A 140 7.95 -2.49 5.26
N ILE A 141 7.29 -1.79 6.20
CA ILE A 141 5.97 -1.16 5.96
C ILE A 141 6.15 0.30 5.54
N ASN A 142 5.73 0.64 4.33
CA ASN A 142 5.60 2.03 3.87
C ASN A 142 4.35 2.68 4.52
N LEU A 143 4.54 3.61 5.45
CA LEU A 143 3.44 4.27 6.17
C LEU A 143 2.58 5.16 5.27
N ASN A 144 3.19 5.86 4.31
CA ASN A 144 2.47 6.72 3.36
C ASN A 144 1.44 5.89 2.58
N GLU A 145 1.86 4.73 2.07
CA GLU A 145 0.99 3.81 1.35
C GLU A 145 -0.14 3.27 2.25
N GLN A 146 0.18 2.82 3.47
CA GLN A 146 -0.83 2.26 4.37
C GLN A 146 -1.90 3.30 4.73
N LEU A 147 -1.49 4.57 4.90
CA LEU A 147 -2.41 5.66 5.19
C LEU A 147 -3.38 5.92 4.04
N LEU A 148 -2.89 5.87 2.79
CA LEU A 148 -3.72 5.98 1.59
C LEU A 148 -4.64 4.77 1.40
N LYS A 149 -4.12 3.55 1.52
CA LYS A 149 -4.89 2.31 1.35
C LYS A 149 -6.03 2.17 2.37
N SER A 150 -5.83 2.67 3.58
CA SER A 150 -6.84 2.64 4.64
C SER A 150 -7.92 3.72 4.51
N GLY A 151 -7.76 4.66 3.57
CA GLY A 151 -8.68 5.79 3.41
C GLY A 151 -8.52 6.90 4.46
N ASN A 152 -7.47 6.83 5.28
CA ASN A 152 -7.16 7.84 6.30
C ASN A 152 -6.38 9.05 5.75
N ALA A 153 -5.98 9.00 4.48
CA ALA A 153 -5.41 10.12 3.75
C ALA A 153 -5.86 10.13 2.29
N LYS A 154 -5.67 11.27 1.64
CA LYS A 154 -5.83 11.47 0.21
C LYS A 154 -4.48 11.70 -0.45
N ILE A 155 -4.36 11.27 -1.71
CA ILE A 155 -3.17 11.58 -2.51
C ILE A 155 -3.11 13.10 -2.74
N SER A 156 -1.99 13.73 -2.44
CA SER A 156 -1.76 15.15 -2.69
C SER A 156 -1.24 15.34 -4.11
N THR A 157 -2.09 15.85 -4.99
CA THR A 157 -1.77 16.03 -6.42
C THR A 157 -0.90 17.26 -6.70
N LEU A 158 -0.79 18.18 -5.74
CA LEU A 158 -0.06 19.45 -5.92
C LEU A 158 1.43 19.25 -6.19
N PHE A 159 2.02 18.17 -5.67
CA PHE A 159 3.47 17.94 -5.70
C PHE A 159 3.87 16.72 -6.53
N CYS A 160 2.93 16.15 -7.31
CA CYS A 160 3.21 14.96 -8.11
C CYS A 160 4.15 15.22 -9.30
N SER A 161 4.32 16.46 -9.75
CA SER A 161 5.32 16.79 -10.79
C SER A 161 6.74 16.89 -10.22
N GLU A 162 6.86 17.18 -8.93
CA GLU A 162 8.14 17.42 -8.26
C GLU A 162 8.64 16.16 -7.56
N SER A 163 7.73 15.40 -6.94
CA SER A 163 8.09 14.26 -6.10
C SER A 163 8.60 13.08 -6.91
N GLU A 164 9.77 12.55 -6.53
CA GLU A 164 10.33 11.35 -7.17
C GLU A 164 9.45 10.11 -6.99
N PHE A 165 8.66 10.07 -5.92
CA PHE A 165 7.77 8.96 -5.58
C PHE A 165 6.47 8.92 -6.40
N SER A 166 6.26 9.90 -7.28
CA SER A 166 4.98 10.04 -8.01
C SER A 166 4.68 8.87 -8.96
N ASN A 167 5.73 8.18 -9.41
CA ASN A 167 5.60 7.00 -10.28
C ASN A 167 5.59 5.68 -9.50
N GLU A 168 5.63 5.72 -8.17
CA GLU A 168 5.58 4.51 -7.36
C GLU A 168 4.22 3.80 -7.51
N PRO A 169 4.18 2.46 -7.52
CA PRO A 169 2.93 1.71 -7.68
C PRO A 169 1.88 2.09 -6.64
N TRP A 170 2.30 2.40 -5.41
CA TRP A 170 1.41 2.83 -4.34
C TRP A 170 0.83 4.22 -4.58
N ALA A 171 1.62 5.12 -5.17
CA ALA A 171 1.19 6.46 -5.53
C ALA A 171 0.21 6.39 -6.70
N ILE A 172 0.55 5.66 -7.79
CA ILE A 172 -0.27 5.52 -9.01
C ILE A 172 -1.57 4.74 -8.77
N LYS A 173 -1.53 3.62 -8.04
CA LYS A 173 -2.68 2.72 -7.90
C LYS A 173 -3.86 3.38 -7.17
N VAL A 174 -3.57 4.28 -6.25
CA VAL A 174 -4.61 5.02 -5.51
C VAL A 174 -5.43 5.90 -6.46
N TRP A 175 -4.84 6.45 -7.54
CA TRP A 175 -5.58 7.21 -8.55
C TRP A 175 -6.64 6.37 -9.26
N MET A 176 -6.32 5.11 -9.56
CA MET A 176 -7.22 4.21 -10.29
C MET A 176 -8.44 3.84 -9.44
N PHE A 177 -8.31 3.82 -8.12
CA PHE A 177 -9.42 3.47 -7.22
C PHE A 177 -10.45 4.61 -7.08
N TRP A 178 -10.04 5.86 -7.27
CA TRP A 178 -10.91 7.05 -7.19
C TRP A 178 -11.58 7.43 -8.53
N LEU A 179 -11.17 6.85 -9.66
CA LEU A 179 -11.79 7.09 -10.97
C LEU A 179 -12.95 6.14 -11.30
N VAL A 180 -13.21 5.14 -10.46
CA VAL A 180 -14.21 4.07 -10.71
C VAL A 180 -15.45 4.20 -9.80
N PHE A 181 -15.59 5.30 -9.05
CA PHE A 181 -16.76 5.59 -8.22
C PHE A 181 -17.29 6.99 -8.44
#